data_AF-A0A607GZ86-F1
#
_entry.id   AF-A0A607GZ86-F1
#
_cell.length_a   1.000
_cell.length_b   1.000
_cell.length_c   1.000
_cell.angle_alpha   90.00
_cell.angle_beta   90.00
_cell.angle_gamma   90.00
#
_symmetry.space_group_name_H-M   'P 1'
#
loop_
_entity.id
_entity.type
_entity.pdbx_description
1 polymer ?
#
loop_
_entity_poly.entity_id
_entity_poly.type
_entity_poly.pdbx_seq_one_letter_code
_entity_poly.pdbx_strand_id
1 'polypeptide(L)'
;MPNIDIFERRTMLEPVIQNFEPRRFLLRTFFPGISTFNTEKVDLDFVRGGRTMAPFVGKGYGSKTVERHGFETKTLRPPLVAPDLVTTA
;
A
#
# COMPACT_ATOMS: atom_id res chain seq x y z
N MET A 1 -8.49 -34.31 41.87
CA MET A 1 -9.36 -33.94 40.72
C MET A 1 -10.79 -33.98 41.22
N PRO A 2 -11.63 -32.95 40.95
CA PRO A 2 -13.02 -33.02 41.37
C PRO A 2 -13.70 -34.15 40.59
N ASN A 3 -14.49 -34.95 41.29
CA ASN A 3 -15.31 -36.01 40.70
C ASN A 3 -16.51 -35.33 40.02
N ILE A 4 -16.52 -35.30 38.69
CA ILE A 4 -17.52 -34.60 37.88
C ILE A 4 -18.60 -35.61 37.46
N ASP A 5 -19.85 -35.33 37.80
CA ASP A 5 -21.01 -36.08 37.34
C ASP A 5 -21.28 -35.78 35.85
N ILE A 6 -21.38 -36.83 35.05
CA ILE A 6 -21.54 -36.77 33.59
C ILE A 6 -22.98 -36.41 33.16
N PHE A 7 -23.96 -36.44 34.08
CA PHE A 7 -25.37 -36.14 33.77
C PHE A 7 -25.86 -34.81 34.35
N GLU A 8 -25.01 -34.09 35.07
CA GLU A 8 -25.33 -32.78 35.62
C GLU A 8 -25.49 -31.74 34.49
N ARG A 9 -26.63 -31.05 34.43
CA ARG A 9 -26.83 -29.96 33.47
C ARG A 9 -25.97 -28.76 33.86
N ARG A 10 -25.17 -28.27 32.92
CA ARG A 10 -24.30 -27.10 33.10
C ARG A 10 -24.64 -26.01 32.11
N THR A 11 -24.49 -24.78 32.53
CA THR A 11 -24.62 -23.61 31.65
C THR A 11 -23.24 -23.34 31.04
N MET A 12 -23.12 -23.44 29.72
CA MET A 12 -21.92 -23.02 29.01
C MET A 12 -21.92 -21.50 28.91
N LEU A 13 -20.85 -20.86 29.40
CA LEU A 13 -20.64 -19.44 29.18
C LEU A 13 -20.15 -19.19 27.75
N GLU A 14 -20.41 -18.00 27.25
CA GLU A 14 -19.94 -17.58 25.94
C GLU A 14 -18.40 -17.65 25.87
N PRO A 15 -17.82 -18.21 24.79
CA PRO A 15 -16.37 -18.24 24.63
C PRO A 15 -15.83 -16.81 24.48
N VAL A 16 -14.79 -16.49 25.25
CA VAL A 16 -14.06 -15.22 25.09
C VAL A 16 -13.12 -15.34 23.89
N ILE A 17 -13.43 -14.61 22.82
CA ILE A 17 -12.58 -14.58 21.61
C ILE A 17 -11.52 -13.48 21.77
N GLN A 18 -10.24 -13.87 21.85
CA GLN A 18 -9.10 -12.95 21.87
C GLN A 18 -8.37 -12.90 20.52
N ASN A 19 -9.08 -12.59 19.43
CA ASN A 19 -8.44 -12.38 18.13
C ASN A 19 -8.12 -10.90 17.93
N PHE A 20 -6.85 -10.52 18.16
CA PHE A 20 -6.36 -9.20 17.79
C PHE A 20 -5.91 -9.20 16.33
N GLU A 21 -6.38 -8.23 15.54
CA GLU A 21 -5.87 -8.05 14.17
C GLU A 21 -4.35 -7.74 14.19
N PRO A 22 -3.61 -8.21 13.17
CA PRO A 22 -2.22 -7.84 13.01
C PRO A 22 -2.06 -6.31 12.87
N ARG A 23 -1.07 -5.74 13.57
CA ARG A 23 -0.79 -4.30 13.51
C ARG A 23 -0.20 -3.92 12.14
N ARG A 24 -0.91 -3.06 11.41
CA ARG A 24 -0.53 -2.59 10.06
C ARG A 24 0.27 -1.28 10.09
N PHE A 25 1.35 -1.22 10.88
CA PHE A 25 2.13 0.02 11.09
C PHE A 25 2.72 0.58 9.78
N LEU A 26 3.50 -0.22 9.05
CA LEU A 26 4.18 0.25 7.83
C LEU A 26 3.19 0.73 6.76
N LEU A 27 2.10 -0.02 6.56
CA LEU A 27 1.05 0.35 5.61
C LEU A 27 0.37 1.66 6.00
N ARG A 28 -0.01 1.82 7.28
CA ARG A 28 -0.68 3.05 7.75
C ARG A 28 0.22 4.28 7.71
N THR A 29 1.51 4.12 8.00
CA THR A 29 2.45 5.24 8.10
C THR A 29 2.91 5.73 6.72
N PHE A 30 3.23 4.81 5.80
CA PHE A 30 3.87 5.17 4.53
C PHE A 30 2.97 5.03 3.30
N PHE A 31 1.84 4.31 3.40
CA PHE A 31 0.94 4.02 2.27
C PHE A 31 -0.54 4.29 2.62
N PRO A 32 -0.92 5.54 2.92
CA PRO A 32 -2.28 5.86 3.36
C PRO A 32 -3.34 5.82 2.23
N GLY A 33 -2.92 5.96 0.97
CA GLY A 33 -3.82 5.99 -0.19
C GLY A 33 -3.98 4.64 -0.86
N ILE A 34 -5.20 4.34 -1.33
CA ILE A 34 -5.52 3.14 -2.11
C ILE A 34 -6.10 3.60 -3.45
N SER A 35 -5.57 3.07 -4.55
CA SER A 35 -6.12 3.23 -5.89
C SER A 35 -6.27 1.86 -6.54
N THR A 36 -7.46 1.56 -7.07
CA THR A 36 -7.78 0.29 -7.71
C THR A 36 -7.91 0.48 -9.21
N PHE A 37 -7.41 -0.48 -9.98
CA PHE A 37 -7.43 -0.44 -11.44
C PHE A 37 -7.97 -1.77 -11.97
N ASN A 38 -8.71 -1.70 -13.08
CA ASN A 38 -9.23 -2.89 -13.77
C ASN A 38 -8.25 -3.45 -14.82
N THR A 39 -7.04 -2.88 -14.91
CA THR A 39 -6.01 -3.23 -15.88
C THR A 39 -4.92 -4.11 -15.26
N GLU A 40 -4.34 -5.00 -16.07
CA GLU A 40 -3.24 -5.87 -15.64
C GLU A 40 -1.93 -5.10 -15.39
N LYS A 41 -1.75 -3.95 -16.05
CA LYS A 41 -0.56 -3.10 -15.91
C LYS A 41 -0.98 -1.69 -15.51
N VAL A 42 -0.16 -1.07 -14.67
CA VAL A 42 -0.31 0.31 -14.20
C VAL A 42 0.95 1.06 -14.56
N ASP A 43 0.81 2.15 -15.32
CA ASP A 43 1.91 3.04 -15.69
C ASP A 43 2.04 4.19 -14.68
N LEU A 44 3.27 4.46 -14.27
CA LEU A 44 3.64 5.46 -13.26
C LEU A 44 4.56 6.49 -13.91
N ASP A 45 4.08 7.73 -14.02
CA ASP A 45 4.86 8.82 -14.60
C ASP A 45 5.62 9.60 -13.51
N PHE A 46 6.94 9.64 -13.63
CA PHE A 46 7.83 10.39 -12.76
C PHE A 46 8.29 11.65 -13.49
N VAL A 47 7.76 12.80 -13.07
CA VAL A 47 8.25 14.11 -13.54
C VAL A 47 9.33 14.60 -12.56
N ARG A 48 10.55 14.83 -13.06
CA ARG A 48 11.61 15.45 -12.23
C ARG A 48 11.31 16.95 -12.06
N GLY A 49 10.62 17.30 -10.99
CA GLY A 49 10.39 18.68 -10.59
C GLY A 49 11.57 19.25 -9.78
N GLY A 50 12.32 20.16 -10.39
CA GLY A 50 13.31 21.00 -9.69
C GLY A 50 13.04 22.48 -9.97
N ARG A 51 13.33 23.36 -9.01
CA ARG A 51 13.29 24.82 -9.25
C ARG A 51 14.53 25.22 -10.05
N THR A 52 14.36 25.57 -11.31
CA THR A 52 15.45 26.18 -12.08
C THR A 52 15.52 27.68 -11.77
N MET A 53 16.66 28.15 -11.28
CA MET A 53 16.91 29.59 -11.12
C MET A 53 17.07 30.25 -12.49
N ALA A 54 16.44 31.41 -12.67
CA ALA A 54 16.57 32.18 -13.92
C ALA A 54 18.04 32.62 -14.12
N PRO A 55 18.59 32.53 -15.34
CA PRO A 55 19.94 32.97 -15.61
C PRO A 55 20.02 34.51 -15.62
N PHE A 56 21.01 35.09 -14.94
CA PHE A 56 21.34 36.50 -15.05
C PHE A 56 22.11 36.77 -16.36
N VAL A 57 21.70 37.76 -17.14
CA VAL A 57 22.35 38.13 -18.42
C VAL A 57 22.84 39.57 -18.36
N GLY A 58 24.15 39.78 -18.60
CA GLY A 58 24.79 41.10 -18.69
C GLY A 58 24.91 41.60 -20.13
N LYS A 59 24.98 42.93 -20.33
CA LYS A 59 25.19 43.54 -21.66
C LYS A 59 26.50 43.06 -22.28
N GLY A 60 26.45 42.44 -23.46
CA GLY A 60 27.60 41.95 -24.22
C GLY A 60 27.77 40.43 -24.27
N TYR A 61 27.00 39.67 -23.47
CA TYR A 61 27.03 38.20 -23.47
C TYR A 61 25.66 37.64 -23.91
N GLY A 62 25.68 36.56 -24.70
CA GLY A 62 24.47 35.90 -25.21
C GLY A 62 23.62 35.27 -24.10
N SER A 63 22.31 35.19 -24.32
CA SER A 63 21.35 34.52 -23.42
C SER A 63 21.63 33.01 -23.31
N LYS A 64 21.34 32.41 -22.15
CA LYS A 64 21.42 30.97 -21.94
C LYS A 64 20.02 30.34 -21.98
N THR A 65 19.81 29.38 -22.88
CA THR A 65 18.55 28.61 -22.97
C THR A 65 18.45 27.64 -21.79
N VAL A 66 17.28 27.60 -21.15
CA VAL A 66 16.95 26.63 -20.10
C VAL A 66 16.27 25.43 -20.74
N GLU A 67 16.84 24.24 -20.57
CA GLU A 67 16.25 22.99 -21.09
C GLU A 67 15.03 22.57 -20.28
N ARG A 68 14.07 21.93 -20.95
CA ARG A 68 12.90 21.34 -20.30
C ARG A 68 13.26 19.99 -19.71
N HIS A 69 12.82 19.71 -18.49
CA HIS A 69 12.91 18.37 -17.92
C HIS A 69 11.85 17.46 -18.55
N GLY A 70 12.27 16.24 -18.92
CA GLY A 70 11.38 15.19 -19.40
C GLY A 70 10.65 14.47 -18.25
N PHE A 71 9.77 13.55 -18.63
CA PHE A 71 9.13 12.59 -17.72
C PHE A 71 9.63 11.18 -18.02
N GLU A 72 9.59 10.31 -17.03
CA GLU A 72 9.91 8.89 -17.17
C GLU A 72 8.69 8.06 -16.77
N THR A 73 8.22 7.19 -17.67
CA THR A 73 7.11 6.27 -17.41
C THR A 73 7.65 4.91 -16.99
N LYS A 74 7.16 4.36 -15.88
CA LYS A 74 7.46 3.00 -15.44
C LYS A 74 6.19 2.16 -15.35
N THR A 75 6.23 0.99 -15.95
CA THR A 75 5.11 0.04 -15.92
C THR A 75 5.26 -0.95 -14.78
N LEU A 76 4.25 -1.06 -13.92
CA LEU A 76 4.13 -2.05 -12.86
C LEU A 76 3.02 -3.04 -13.18
N ARG A 77 3.30 -4.35 -13.01
CA ARG A 77 2.30 -5.41 -13.07
C ARG A 77 2.11 -5.98 -11.65
N PRO A 78 0.95 -5.78 -11.00
CA PRO A 78 0.70 -6.35 -9.67
C PRO A 78 0.53 -7.87 -9.74
N PRO A 79 0.94 -8.62 -8.70
CA PRO A 79 0.70 -10.05 -8.61
C PRO A 79 -0.76 -10.35 -8.24
N LEU A 80 -1.29 -11.46 -8.76
CA LEU A 80 -2.59 -11.98 -8.37
C LEU A 80 -2.48 -12.74 -7.04
N VAL A 81 -3.36 -12.43 -6.08
CA VAL A 81 -3.45 -13.13 -4.79
C VAL A 81 -4.85 -13.75 -4.69
N ALA A 82 -4.94 -15.08 -4.81
CA ALA A 82 -6.19 -15.84 -4.76
C ALA A 82 -6.02 -17.09 -3.86
N PRO A 83 -6.29 -16.99 -2.55
CA PRO A 83 -6.21 -18.15 -1.65
C PRO A 83 -7.43 -19.07 -1.84
N ASP A 84 -7.18 -20.38 -1.91
CA ASP A 84 -8.22 -21.41 -1.91
C ASP A 84 -8.26 -22.12 -0.55
N LEU A 85 -9.47 -22.35 -0.03
CA LEU A 85 -9.72 -22.95 1.28
C LEU A 85 -10.73 -24.07 1.11
N VAL A 86 -10.24 -25.31 1.00
CA VAL A 86 -11.08 -26.50 0.89
C VAL A 86 -11.70 -26.79 2.25
N THR A 87 -13.03 -26.84 2.33
CA THR A 87 -13.74 -27.21 3.57
C THR A 87 -14.34 -28.61 3.39
N THR A 88 -13.99 -29.52 4.30
CA THR A 88 -14.60 -30.85 4.40
C THR A 88 -15.58 -30.84 5.58
N ALA A 89 -16.74 -31.47 5.40
CA ALA A 89 -17.78 -31.60 6.42
C ALA A 89 -17.41 -32.57 7.55
#